data_AF-A0AAD2CFZ3-F1
#
_entry.id   AF-A0AAD2CFZ3-F1
#
_cell.length_a   1.000
_cell.length_b   1.000
_cell.length_c   1.000
_cell.angle_alpha   90.00
_cell.angle_beta   90.00
_cell.angle_gamma   90.00
#
_symmetry.space_group_name_H-M   'P 1'
#
loop_
_entity.id
_entity.type
_entity.pdbx_description
1 polymer ?
#
loop_
_entity_poly.entity_id
_entity_poly.type
_entity_poly.pdbx_seq_one_letter_code
_entity_poly.pdbx_strand_id
1 'polypeptide(L)'
;MTTGGDGQPGVLSRRRFASAGVGIVSGAFGFLQSSLAIPLITVDEFGVILRDSPLSVQIVEFAGPKAETITVKLVDGTTFGLKDIVESSTDPRSPLKVAASCRESGVKTKFVDLESLLTKTPKKKLYTNQRVQDAQAKEKAKAERIRQDEEDRLAAVAKMEQD
;
A
#
# COMPACT_ATOMS: atom_id res chain seq x y z
N MET A 1 -42.71 40.14 -44.72
CA MET A 1 -42.08 39.51 -45.91
C MET A 1 -40.68 40.12 -46.03
N THR A 2 -39.53 39.50 -45.82
CA THR A 2 -39.10 38.11 -45.65
C THR A 2 -37.73 38.10 -44.95
N THR A 3 -37.66 37.39 -43.82
CA THR A 3 -36.57 36.56 -43.26
C THR A 3 -35.10 36.77 -43.71
N GLY A 4 -34.26 37.16 -42.75
CA GLY A 4 -32.80 37.03 -42.80
C GLY A 4 -32.31 35.82 -41.97
N GLY A 5 -31.62 34.91 -42.65
CA GLY A 5 -30.42 34.19 -42.20
C GLY A 5 -30.38 33.44 -40.87
N ASP A 6 -31.03 32.27 -40.80
CA ASP A 6 -30.76 31.25 -39.77
C ASP A 6 -30.04 30.02 -40.36
N GLY A 7 -28.95 29.64 -39.70
CA GLY A 7 -28.54 28.27 -39.39
C GLY A 7 -28.42 27.23 -40.52
N GLN A 8 -27.20 27.04 -41.04
CA GLN A 8 -26.82 25.76 -41.65
C GLN A 8 -26.38 24.75 -40.56
N PRO A 9 -26.83 23.48 -40.63
CA PRO A 9 -26.58 22.45 -39.63
C PRO A 9 -25.20 21.80 -39.76
N GLY A 10 -24.65 21.41 -38.61
CA GLY A 10 -23.35 20.81 -38.42
C GLY A 10 -23.12 19.51 -39.20
N VAL A 11 -22.07 19.52 -40.01
CA VAL A 11 -21.49 18.33 -40.63
C VAL A 11 -20.62 17.61 -39.60
N LEU A 12 -21.13 16.49 -39.07
CA LEU A 12 -20.35 15.54 -38.26
C LEU A 12 -19.28 14.86 -39.12
N SER A 13 -18.11 15.48 -39.23
CA SER A 13 -16.91 14.87 -39.81
C SER A 13 -16.23 13.99 -38.75
N ARG A 14 -16.58 12.70 -38.72
CA ARG A 14 -15.81 11.66 -38.01
C ARG A 14 -14.45 11.51 -38.68
N ARG A 15 -13.46 12.29 -38.24
CA ARG A 15 -12.06 12.03 -38.56
C ARG A 15 -11.57 10.86 -37.70
N ARG A 16 -11.36 9.73 -38.37
CA ARG A 16 -10.50 8.64 -37.90
C ARG A 16 -9.08 9.18 -37.77
N PHE A 17 -8.53 9.18 -36.57
CA PHE A 17 -7.09 9.29 -36.37
C PHE A 17 -6.55 7.90 -36.07
N ALA A 18 -6.01 7.25 -37.10
CA ALA A 18 -5.06 6.16 -36.93
C ALA A 18 -3.69 6.81 -36.69
N SER A 19 -3.30 6.96 -35.43
CA SER A 19 -1.92 7.30 -35.07
C SER A 19 -1.15 6.01 -34.83
N ALA A 20 -0.34 5.64 -35.82
CA ALA A 20 0.81 4.77 -35.64
C ALA A 20 1.76 5.43 -34.63
N GLY A 21 1.94 4.80 -33.47
CA GLY A 21 2.90 5.19 -32.44
C GLY A 21 3.76 3.99 -32.09
N VAL A 22 4.93 3.94 -32.71
CA VAL A 22 6.02 3.02 -32.39
C VAL A 22 6.46 3.23 -30.94
N GLY A 23 6.56 2.13 -30.19
CA GLY A 23 7.54 1.88 -29.14
C GLY A 23 7.69 2.91 -28.02
N ILE A 24 7.31 2.50 -26.80
CA ILE A 24 8.23 2.38 -25.65
C ILE A 24 7.56 1.40 -24.69
N VAL A 25 8.09 0.18 -24.66
CA VAL A 25 7.84 -0.80 -23.60
C VAL A 25 8.61 -0.26 -22.38
N SER A 26 7.94 0.53 -21.54
CA SER A 26 8.50 0.94 -20.25
C SER A 26 7.71 0.29 -19.12
N GLY A 27 8.37 -0.63 -18.42
CA GLY A 27 8.10 -0.84 -17.00
C GLY A 27 7.38 -2.12 -16.62
N ALA A 28 7.48 -3.20 -17.41
CA ALA A 28 7.46 -4.52 -16.80
C ALA A 28 8.84 -4.79 -16.19
N PHE A 29 9.14 -4.19 -15.03
CA PHE A 29 10.05 -4.84 -14.07
C PHE A 29 9.30 -6.05 -13.50
N GLY A 30 9.01 -7.00 -14.38
CA GLY A 30 8.78 -8.37 -13.97
C GLY A 30 10.06 -8.77 -13.28
N PHE A 31 9.93 -9.11 -12.00
CA PHE A 31 10.92 -9.83 -11.25
C PHE A 31 11.31 -11.05 -12.10
N LEU A 32 12.39 -10.90 -12.88
CA LEU A 32 13.16 -12.03 -13.35
C LEU A 32 13.74 -12.64 -12.07
N GLN A 33 12.95 -13.48 -11.40
CA GLN A 33 13.48 -14.41 -10.42
C GLN A 33 14.39 -15.34 -11.22
N SER A 34 15.66 -14.95 -11.34
CA SER A 34 16.72 -15.91 -11.60
C SER A 34 16.55 -16.98 -10.54
N SER A 35 16.15 -18.18 -10.96
CA SER A 35 16.09 -19.37 -10.11
C SER A 35 17.50 -19.88 -9.80
N LEU A 36 18.41 -18.97 -9.45
CA LEU A 36 19.64 -19.32 -8.76
C LEU A 36 19.18 -19.63 -7.34
N ALA A 37 19.36 -20.88 -6.91
CA ALA A 37 19.02 -21.31 -5.57
C ALA A 37 19.58 -20.29 -4.57
N ILE A 38 18.69 -19.56 -3.88
CA ILE A 38 19.09 -18.54 -2.91
C ILE A 38 19.85 -19.28 -1.81
N PRO A 39 21.13 -18.97 -1.58
CA PRO A 39 21.90 -19.64 -0.54
C PRO A 39 21.22 -19.41 0.82
N LEU A 40 21.16 -20.45 1.63
CA LEU A 40 20.54 -20.42 2.96
C LEU A 40 21.65 -20.48 4.01
N ILE A 41 21.63 -19.56 4.97
CA ILE A 41 22.55 -19.54 6.11
C ILE A 41 21.77 -19.62 7.42
N THR A 42 22.42 -20.03 8.49
CA THR A 42 21.80 -20.09 9.82
C THR A 42 21.74 -18.71 10.47
N VAL A 43 20.85 -18.55 11.47
CA VAL A 43 20.76 -17.33 12.27
C VAL A 43 22.07 -17.00 12.97
N ASP A 44 22.79 -18.03 13.43
CA ASP A 44 24.06 -17.86 14.15
C ASP A 44 25.16 -17.29 13.22
N GLU A 45 25.25 -17.80 11.99
CA GLU A 45 26.16 -17.27 10.95
C GLU A 45 25.81 -15.83 10.58
N PHE A 46 24.52 -15.53 10.43
CA PHE A 46 24.07 -14.17 10.17
C PHE A 46 24.39 -13.21 11.33
N GLY A 47 24.29 -13.68 12.58
CA GLY A 47 24.70 -12.93 13.75
C GLY A 47 26.19 -12.60 13.79
N VAL A 48 27.05 -13.41 13.16
CA VAL A 48 28.46 -13.06 12.94
C VAL A 48 28.57 -11.93 11.91
N ILE A 49 27.88 -12.05 10.77
CA ILE A 49 27.90 -11.02 9.71
C ILE A 49 27.42 -9.65 10.23
N LEU A 50 26.35 -9.63 11.03
CA LEU A 50 25.82 -8.40 11.62
C LEU A 50 26.79 -7.73 12.60
N ARG A 51 27.70 -8.49 13.23
CA ARG A 51 28.71 -7.96 14.14
C ARG A 51 29.96 -7.49 13.40
N ASP A 52 30.42 -8.29 12.43
CA ASP A 52 31.67 -8.04 11.73
C ASP A 52 31.52 -7.02 10.61
N SER A 53 30.41 -7.05 9.87
CA SER A 53 30.18 -6.17 8.72
C SER A 53 28.71 -5.79 8.49
N PRO A 54 28.09 -5.03 9.42
CA PRO A 54 26.69 -4.58 9.28
C PRO A 54 26.48 -3.68 8.06
N LEU A 55 27.50 -2.92 7.64
CA LEU A 55 27.44 -2.02 6.48
C LEU A 55 27.34 -2.76 5.15
N SER A 56 27.72 -4.05 5.11
CA SER A 56 27.54 -4.89 3.92
C SER A 56 26.07 -5.25 3.69
N VAL A 57 25.23 -5.18 4.73
CA VAL A 57 23.81 -5.51 4.62
C VAL A 57 23.04 -4.27 4.18
N GLN A 58 22.47 -4.33 2.98
CA GLN A 58 21.66 -3.25 2.45
C GLN A 58 20.27 -3.24 3.09
N ILE A 59 19.62 -4.41 3.11
CA ILE A 59 18.26 -4.54 3.63
C ILE A 59 17.92 -5.98 4.01
N VAL A 60 17.14 -6.13 5.08
CA VAL A 60 16.57 -7.41 5.52
C VAL A 60 15.06 -7.38 5.29
N GLU A 61 14.57 -8.30 4.48
CA GLU A 61 13.17 -8.44 4.11
C GLU A 61 12.56 -9.62 4.84
N PHE A 62 11.47 -9.36 5.57
CA PHE A 62 10.68 -10.33 6.29
C PHE A 62 9.37 -10.56 5.54
N ALA A 63 9.09 -11.81 5.19
CA ALA A 63 7.92 -12.23 4.44
C ALA A 63 7.30 -13.51 5.02
N GLY A 64 6.05 -13.78 4.65
CA GLY A 64 5.33 -14.99 5.03
C GLY A 64 4.62 -14.85 6.38
N PRO A 65 3.72 -15.81 6.69
CA PRO A 65 2.98 -15.82 7.94
C PRO A 65 3.95 -15.73 9.12
N LYS A 66 3.72 -14.73 9.99
CA LYS A 66 4.57 -14.47 11.17
C LYS A 66 6.06 -14.20 10.85
N ALA A 67 6.36 -13.77 9.63
CA ALA A 67 7.71 -13.42 9.17
C ALA A 67 8.70 -14.60 9.17
N GLU A 68 8.23 -15.80 8.83
CA GLU A 68 9.07 -17.02 8.77
C GLU A 68 10.14 -16.99 7.66
N THR A 69 9.88 -16.30 6.55
CA THR A 69 10.80 -16.21 5.42
C THR A 69 11.58 -14.92 5.52
N ILE A 70 12.88 -15.02 5.82
CA ILE A 70 13.76 -13.86 5.92
C ILE A 70 14.78 -13.90 4.79
N THR A 71 14.82 -12.85 3.99
CA THR A 71 15.76 -12.66 2.88
C THR A 71 16.61 -11.45 3.16
N VAL A 72 17.93 -11.62 3.10
CA VAL A 72 18.90 -10.54 3.26
C VAL A 72 19.44 -10.16 1.90
N LYS A 73 19.48 -8.86 1.61
CA LYS A 73 20.14 -8.31 0.43
C LYS A 73 21.39 -7.55 0.86
N LEU A 74 22.51 -7.90 0.26
CA LEU A 74 23.78 -7.25 0.45
C LEU A 74 23.95 -6.07 -0.52
N VAL A 75 24.91 -5.19 -0.23
CA VAL A 75 25.23 -4.00 -1.04
C VAL A 75 25.70 -4.34 -2.46
N ASP A 76 26.24 -5.54 -2.67
CA ASP A 76 26.67 -6.06 -3.97
C ASP A 76 25.52 -6.64 -4.81
N GLY A 77 24.29 -6.64 -4.28
CA GLY A 77 23.10 -7.19 -4.92
C GLY A 77 22.94 -8.70 -4.73
N THR A 78 23.85 -9.37 -4.02
CA THR A 78 23.66 -10.77 -3.66
C THR A 78 22.58 -10.90 -2.59
N THR A 79 21.86 -12.00 -2.64
CA THR A 79 20.76 -12.28 -1.71
C THR A 79 20.91 -13.67 -1.12
N PHE A 80 20.71 -13.79 0.18
CA PHE A 80 20.66 -15.07 0.87
C PHE A 80 19.45 -15.13 1.80
N GLY A 81 18.98 -16.33 2.07
CA GLY A 81 17.89 -16.57 3.01
C GLY A 81 18.44 -17.05 4.36
N LEU A 82 17.64 -16.87 5.40
CA LEU A 82 17.91 -17.45 6.71
C LEU A 82 17.15 -18.77 6.86
N LYS A 83 17.86 -19.77 7.37
CA LYS A 83 17.35 -21.08 7.79
C LYS A 83 17.22 -21.10 9.32
N ASP A 84 16.42 -22.04 9.82
CA ASP A 84 16.25 -22.35 11.25
C ASP A 84 15.55 -21.25 12.05
N ILE A 85 14.67 -20.50 11.38
CA ILE A 85 13.78 -19.54 12.02
C ILE A 85 12.67 -20.27 12.77
N VAL A 86 12.53 -19.94 14.06
CA VAL A 86 11.52 -20.53 14.95
C VAL A 86 10.65 -19.42 15.50
N GLU A 87 9.35 -19.55 15.31
CA GLU A 87 8.42 -18.59 15.88
C GLU A 87 8.28 -18.80 17.39
N SER A 88 8.90 -17.93 18.17
CA SER A 88 8.82 -17.89 19.63
C SER A 88 9.10 -16.49 20.14
N SER A 89 8.51 -16.09 21.26
CA SER A 89 8.77 -14.77 21.85
C SER A 89 10.10 -14.70 22.60
N THR A 90 10.67 -15.85 22.98
CA THR A 90 11.86 -15.95 23.82
C THR A 90 13.08 -16.50 23.10
N ASP A 91 12.90 -17.14 21.95
CA ASP A 91 14.00 -17.75 21.21
C ASP A 91 14.80 -16.68 20.42
N PRO A 92 16.14 -16.68 20.48
CA PRO A 92 16.98 -15.80 19.67
C PRO A 92 16.80 -16.03 18.15
N ARG A 93 16.34 -17.20 17.72
CA ARG A 93 16.05 -17.55 16.31
C ARG A 93 14.70 -17.02 15.83
N SER A 94 14.00 -16.26 16.67
CA SER A 94 12.72 -15.68 16.29
C SER A 94 12.88 -14.51 15.32
N PRO A 95 11.95 -14.34 14.36
CA PRO A 95 11.99 -13.23 13.41
C PRO A 95 12.05 -11.86 14.11
N LEU A 96 11.35 -11.73 15.24
CA LEU A 96 11.33 -10.49 16.02
C LEU A 96 12.68 -10.19 16.68
N LYS A 97 13.38 -11.21 17.19
CA LYS A 97 14.74 -11.03 17.75
C LYS A 97 15.74 -10.71 16.67
N VAL A 98 15.68 -11.39 15.52
CA VAL A 98 16.52 -11.07 14.36
C VAL A 98 16.29 -9.62 13.89
N ALA A 99 15.02 -9.18 13.80
CA ALA A 99 14.70 -7.79 13.47
C ALA A 99 15.23 -6.79 14.50
N ALA A 100 15.19 -7.13 15.79
CA ALA A 100 15.75 -6.30 16.86
C ALA A 100 17.27 -6.17 16.72
N SER A 101 17.99 -7.29 16.52
CA SER A 101 19.44 -7.28 16.30
C SER A 101 19.83 -6.49 15.06
N CYS A 102 19.07 -6.60 13.96
CA CYS A 102 19.29 -5.76 12.78
C CYS A 102 19.15 -4.27 13.09
N ARG A 103 18.15 -3.87 13.88
CA ARG A 103 17.94 -2.47 14.28
C ARG A 103 19.06 -1.95 15.18
N GLU A 104 19.55 -2.77 16.11
CA GLU A 104 20.69 -2.44 16.96
C GLU A 104 21.97 -2.22 16.15
N SER A 105 22.18 -3.04 15.11
CA SER A 105 23.29 -2.89 14.16
C SER A 105 23.07 -1.78 13.11
N GLY A 106 21.97 -1.03 13.16
CA GLY A 106 21.65 0.04 12.21
C GLY A 106 21.25 -0.43 10.80
N VAL A 107 20.94 -1.72 10.64
CA VAL A 107 20.53 -2.32 9.36
C VAL A 107 19.05 -2.06 9.09
N LYS A 108 18.72 -1.73 7.84
CA LYS A 108 17.35 -1.46 7.42
C LYS A 108 16.53 -2.76 7.36
N THR A 109 15.42 -2.80 8.07
CA THR A 109 14.46 -3.92 8.07
C THR A 109 13.17 -3.54 7.37
N LYS A 110 12.62 -4.42 6.52
CA LYS A 110 11.30 -4.26 5.89
C LYS A 110 10.43 -5.49 6.12
N PHE A 111 9.17 -5.25 6.45
CA PHE A 111 8.14 -6.29 6.55
C PHE A 111 7.25 -6.19 5.33
N VAL A 112 7.44 -7.11 4.38
CA VAL A 112 6.76 -7.08 3.07
C VAL A 112 5.24 -7.10 3.25
N ASP A 113 4.75 -7.93 4.17
CA ASP A 113 3.32 -8.07 4.43
C ASP A 113 2.69 -6.79 4.99
N LEU A 114 3.38 -6.10 5.90
CA LEU A 114 2.91 -4.84 6.47
C LEU A 114 2.89 -3.72 5.41
N GLU A 115 3.92 -3.64 4.56
CA GLU A 115 3.92 -2.67 3.46
C GLU A 115 2.80 -2.94 2.44
N SER A 116 2.47 -4.21 2.22
CA SER A 116 1.34 -4.59 1.36
C SER A 116 -0.02 -4.14 1.93
N LEU A 117 -0.16 -4.06 3.26
CA LEU A 117 -1.37 -3.57 3.92
C LEU A 117 -1.46 -2.04 3.84
N LEU A 118 -0.35 -1.34 4.07
CA LEU A 118 -0.26 0.13 4.00
C LEU A 118 -0.54 0.68 2.59
N THR A 119 -0.13 -0.05 1.55
CA THR A 119 -0.34 0.36 0.15
C THR A 119 -1.78 0.15 -0.33
N LYS A 120 -2.55 -0.75 0.31
CA LYS A 120 -3.95 -1.04 -0.04
C LYS A 120 -4.94 0.03 0.43
N THR A 121 -4.55 0.93 1.34
CA THR A 121 -5.39 2.09 1.66
C THR A 121 -5.34 3.09 0.52
N PRO A 122 -6.42 3.28 -0.26
CA PRO A 122 -6.43 4.27 -1.31
C PRO A 122 -6.24 5.65 -0.67
N LYS A 123 -5.14 6.33 -1.00
CA LYS A 123 -4.97 7.74 -0.65
C LYS A 123 -6.14 8.50 -1.29
N LYS A 124 -7.14 8.86 -0.50
CA LYS A 124 -8.28 9.64 -0.96
C LYS A 124 -7.72 10.94 -1.53
N LYS A 125 -7.82 11.12 -2.85
CA LYS A 125 -7.44 12.37 -3.51
C LYS A 125 -8.34 13.46 -2.92
N LEU A 126 -7.76 14.32 -2.09
CA LEU A 126 -8.47 15.47 -1.55
C LEU A 126 -8.63 16.44 -2.72
N TYR A 127 -9.80 16.42 -3.36
CA TYR A 127 -10.09 17.37 -4.41
C TYR A 127 -10.35 18.74 -3.76
N THR A 128 -9.38 19.65 -3.88
CA THR A 128 -9.42 21.02 -3.34
C THR A 128 -10.40 21.94 -4.08
N ASN A 129 -11.33 21.39 -4.87
CA ASN A 129 -12.34 22.20 -5.54
C ASN A 129 -13.35 22.72 -4.51
N GLN A 130 -13.43 24.04 -4.36
CA GLN A 130 -14.35 24.73 -3.43
C GLN A 130 -15.78 24.14 -3.48
N ARG A 131 -16.29 23.90 -4.70
CA ARG A 131 -17.62 23.34 -4.93
C ARG A 131 -17.84 21.95 -4.33
N VAL A 132 -16.81 21.11 -4.28
CA VAL A 132 -16.88 19.76 -3.70
C VAL A 132 -16.85 19.82 -2.18
N GLN A 133 -16.10 20.77 -1.61
CA GLN A 133 -16.08 21.02 -0.16
C GLN A 133 -17.42 21.56 0.33
N ASP A 134 -18.00 22.52 -0.39
CA ASP A 134 -19.32 23.09 -0.06
C ASP A 134 -20.43 22.04 -0.16
N ALA A 135 -20.38 21.15 -1.15
CA ALA A 135 -21.32 20.04 -1.27
C ALA A 135 -21.20 19.04 -0.11
N GLN A 136 -19.98 18.66 0.27
CA GLN A 136 -19.72 17.78 1.41
C GLN A 136 -20.14 18.40 2.74
N ALA A 137 -19.94 19.71 2.93
CA ALA A 137 -20.39 20.43 4.12
C ALA A 137 -21.92 20.42 4.23
N LYS A 138 -22.63 20.63 3.11
CA LYS A 138 -24.11 20.56 3.07
C LYS A 138 -24.63 19.15 3.33
N GLU A 139 -23.98 18.12 2.79
CA GLU A 139 -24.35 16.73 3.07
C GLU A 139 -24.15 16.36 4.54
N LYS A 140 -23.02 16.75 5.14
CA LYS A 140 -22.78 16.54 6.58
C LYS A 140 -23.82 17.24 7.45
N ALA A 141 -24.12 18.51 7.16
CA ALA A 141 -25.15 19.25 7.89
C ALA A 141 -26.56 18.64 7.71
N LYS A 142 -26.84 18.03 6.56
CA LYS A 142 -28.09 17.29 6.34
C LYS A 142 -28.11 15.98 7.14
N ALA A 143 -27.01 15.24 7.16
CA ALA A 143 -26.89 13.99 7.91
C ALA A 143 -27.00 14.22 9.43
N GLU A 144 -26.40 15.30 9.96
CA GLU A 144 -26.51 15.67 11.37
C GLU A 144 -27.94 16.02 11.77
N ARG A 145 -28.69 16.74 10.91
CA ARG A 145 -30.12 16.99 11.14
C ARG A 145 -30.95 15.71 11.15
N ILE A 146 -30.73 14.82 10.18
CA ILE A 146 -31.44 13.53 10.12
C ILE A 146 -31.14 12.70 11.38
N ARG A 147 -29.88 12.70 11.83
CA ARG A 147 -29.48 11.98 13.04
C ARG A 147 -30.19 12.53 14.28
N GLN A 148 -30.30 13.85 14.43
CA GLN A 148 -31.04 14.46 15.55
C GLN A 148 -32.53 14.10 15.49
N ASP A 149 -33.15 14.18 14.32
CA ASP A 149 -34.55 13.79 14.12
C ASP A 149 -34.77 12.29 14.44
N GLU A 150 -33.81 11.41 14.11
CA GLU A 150 -33.85 9.98 14.45
C GLU A 150 -33.70 9.73 15.95
N GLU A 151 -32.80 10.44 16.62
CA GLU A 151 -32.61 10.38 18.08
C GLU A 151 -33.89 10.84 18.81
N ASP A 152 -34.52 11.92 18.37
CA ASP A 152 -35.78 12.43 18.94
C ASP A 152 -36.95 11.47 18.71
N ARG A 153 -37.04 10.85 17.51
CA ARG A 153 -38.04 9.81 17.23
C ARG A 153 -37.85 8.58 18.13
N LEU A 154 -36.61 8.12 18.33
CA LEU A 154 -36.33 7.00 19.23
C LEU A 154 -36.73 7.32 20.67
N ALA A 155 -36.41 8.52 21.15
CA ALA A 155 -36.75 8.96 22.50
C ALA A 155 -38.27 9.04 22.73
N ALA A 156 -39.04 9.45 21.71
CA ALA A 156 -40.50 9.48 21.76
C ALA A 156 -41.11 8.08 21.86
N VAL A 157 -40.59 7.11 21.09
CA VAL A 157 -41.05 5.70 21.17
C VAL A 157 -40.73 5.10 22.53
N ALA A 158 -39.52 5.33 23.05
CA ALA A 158 -39.13 4.83 24.36
C ALA A 158 -40.03 5.33 25.50
N LYS A 159 -40.56 6.56 25.41
CA LYS A 159 -41.53 7.09 26.37
C LYS A 159 -42.89 6.38 26.28
N MET A 160 -43.33 6.03 25.08
CA MET A 160 -44.60 5.32 24.89
C MET A 160 -44.53 3.84 25.30
N GLU A 161 -43.35 3.24 25.35
CA GLU A 161 -43.16 1.87 25.87
C GLU A 161 -43.08 1.80 27.40
N GLN A 162 -42.92 2.94 28.08
CA GLN A 162 -42.84 3.02 29.55
C GLN A 162 -44.18 3.38 30.23
N ASP A 163 -45.18 3.80 29.46
CA ASP A 163 -46.57 4.00 29.89
C ASP A 163 -47.42 2.73 29.64
#